data_AF-A0A151PC15-F1
#
_entry.id   AF-A0A151PC15-F1
#
_cell.length_a   1.000
_cell.length_b   1.000
_cell.length_c   1.000
_cell.angle_alpha   90.00
_cell.angle_beta   90.00
_cell.angle_gamma   90.00
#
_symmetry.space_group_name_H-M   'P 1'
#
loop_
_entity.id
_entity.type
_entity.pdbx_description
1 polymer ?
#
loop_
_entity_poly.entity_id
_entity_poly.type
_entity_poly.pdbx_seq_one_letter_code
_entity_poly.pdbx_strand_id
1 'polypeptide(L)'
;MSKKRGLSVEEKRSRMMEIFFETLAESSRRKESLQQSIEKSKIGRQDTAERAALIKELAALRRKNEQLKAEIGKYKECDPDVVEEIRQANKVAKEAANRWTDNIFAVKSWAKRKFGFEENRIDKSFGIPEDFDYID
;
A
#
# COMPACT_ATOMS: atom_id res chain seq x y z
N MET A 1 0.12 34.80 73.41
CA MET A 1 0.53 34.99 72.00
C MET A 1 2.05 35.00 71.94
N SER A 2 2.69 33.84 71.70
CA SER A 2 4.16 33.74 71.68
C SER A 2 4.69 34.29 70.36
N LYS A 3 5.43 35.41 70.39
CA LYS A 3 6.09 35.96 69.20
C LYS A 3 7.19 35.00 68.78
N LYS A 4 7.04 34.35 67.61
CA LYS A 4 8.10 33.53 67.01
C LYS A 4 9.35 34.40 66.82
N ARG A 5 10.44 34.06 67.49
CA ARG A 5 11.73 34.74 67.33
C ARG A 5 12.22 34.46 65.90
N GLY A 6 12.53 35.51 65.14
CA GLY A 6 13.08 35.37 63.81
C GLY A 6 14.49 34.77 63.85
N LEU A 7 14.87 34.07 62.78
CA LEU A 7 16.20 33.50 62.63
C LEU A 7 17.27 34.60 62.65
N SER A 8 18.37 34.34 63.37
CA SER A 8 19.60 35.13 63.32
C SER A 8 20.19 35.13 61.91
N VAL A 9 20.98 36.16 61.58
CA VAL A 9 21.68 36.24 60.29
C VAL A 9 22.57 35.00 60.07
N GLU A 10 23.20 34.51 61.14
CA GLU A 10 24.05 33.30 61.06
C GLU A 10 23.23 32.04 60.77
N GLU A 11 22.07 31.87 61.42
CA GLU A 11 21.17 30.72 61.16
C GLU A 11 20.62 30.75 59.72
N LYS A 12 20.34 31.95 59.18
CA LYS A 12 19.93 32.11 57.78
C LYS A 12 21.07 31.75 56.81
N ARG A 13 22.32 32.13 57.12
CA ARG A 13 23.50 31.79 56.32
C ARG A 13 23.75 30.29 56.31
N SER A 14 23.74 29.65 57.47
CA SER A 14 23.91 28.19 57.58
C SER A 14 22.85 27.42 56.80
N ARG A 15 21.57 27.81 56.95
CA ARG A 15 20.48 27.17 56.20
C ARG A 15 20.58 27.38 54.69
N MET A 16 20.99 28.56 54.24
CA MET A 16 21.21 28.83 52.82
C MET A 16 22.37 28.02 52.26
N MET A 17 23.44 27.86 53.03
CA MET A 17 24.59 27.05 52.67
C MET A 17 24.24 25.56 52.60
N GLU A 18 23.42 25.06 53.53
CA GLU A 18 22.89 23.69 53.51
C GLU A 18 22.06 23.42 52.24
N ILE A 19 21.10 24.29 51.92
CA ILE A 19 20.30 24.20 50.68
C ILE A 19 21.21 24.25 49.44
N PHE A 20 22.24 25.09 49.43
CA PHE A 20 23.17 25.17 48.32
C PHE A 20 23.95 23.86 48.13
N PHE A 21 24.45 23.26 49.20
CA PHE A 21 25.15 21.97 49.11
C PHE A 21 24.20 20.82 48.72
N GLU A 22 22.97 20.79 49.23
CA GLU A 22 21.96 19.81 48.84
C GLU A 22 21.63 19.89 47.34
N THR A 23 21.35 21.10 46.84
CA THR A 23 21.03 21.31 45.41
C THR A 23 22.23 20.99 44.51
N LEU A 24 23.46 21.29 44.94
CA LEU A 24 24.67 20.93 44.21
C LEU A 24 24.86 19.40 44.16
N ALA A 25 24.60 18.70 45.26
CA ALA A 25 24.66 17.25 45.34
C ALA A 25 23.56 16.58 44.51
N GLU A 26 22.35 17.14 44.49
CA GLU A 26 21.25 16.65 43.65
C GLU A 26 21.55 16.84 42.16
N SER A 27 22.00 18.04 41.78
CA SER A 27 22.37 18.35 40.39
C SER A 27 23.52 17.47 39.89
N SER A 28 24.51 17.21 40.74
CA SER A 28 25.63 16.31 40.43
C SER A 28 25.16 14.87 40.21
N ARG A 29 24.29 14.35 41.10
CA ARG A 29 23.69 13.02 40.95
C ARG A 29 22.85 12.91 39.66
N ARG A 30 22.09 13.95 39.34
CA ARG A 30 21.28 14.00 38.11
C ARG A 30 22.14 14.04 36.85
N LYS A 31 23.24 14.80 36.88
CA LYS A 31 24.22 14.82 35.78
C LYS A 31 24.81 13.43 35.54
N GLU A 32 25.22 12.76 36.62
CA GLU A 32 25.81 11.42 36.53
C GLU A 32 24.81 10.37 36.00
N SER A 33 23.57 10.38 36.49
CA SER A 33 22.54 9.45 36.01
C SER A 33 22.18 9.67 34.53
N LEU A 34 22.10 10.93 34.09
CA LEU A 34 21.91 11.27 32.68
C LEU A 34 23.10 10.82 31.82
N GLN A 35 24.33 11.01 32.31
CA GLN A 35 25.52 10.57 31.59
C GLN A 35 25.55 9.04 31.41
N GLN A 36 25.21 8.29 32.46
CA GLN A 36 25.09 6.84 32.38
C GLN A 36 23.99 6.39 31.42
N SER A 37 22.84 7.10 31.39
CA SER A 37 21.75 6.83 30.46
C SER A 37 22.14 7.08 29.00
N ILE A 38 22.89 8.17 28.74
CA ILE A 38 23.45 8.48 27.42
C ILE A 38 24.40 7.38 26.97
N GLU A 39 25.32 6.95 27.83
CA GLU A 39 26.31 5.94 27.48
C GLU A 39 25.64 4.59 27.17
N LYS A 40 24.67 4.18 27.99
CA LYS A 40 23.86 2.97 27.74
C LYS A 40 23.11 3.04 26.40
N SER A 41 22.63 4.23 26.02
CA SER A 41 21.88 4.43 24.76
C SER A 41 22.78 4.46 23.52
N LYS A 42 24.07 4.76 23.68
CA LYS A 42 25.05 4.77 22.58
C LYS A 42 25.46 3.36 22.17
N ILE A 43 25.48 2.40 23.09
CA ILE A 43 25.80 1.00 22.79
C ILE A 43 24.76 0.47 21.79
N GLY A 44 25.21 0.02 20.62
CA GLY A 44 24.35 -0.42 19.50
C GLY A 44 23.84 0.69 18.57
N ARG A 45 24.10 1.97 18.89
CA ARG A 45 23.82 3.14 18.03
C ARG A 45 25.08 3.95 17.75
N GLN A 46 26.24 3.30 17.82
CA GLN A 46 27.52 3.95 17.57
C GLN A 46 27.51 4.45 16.12
N ASP A 47 27.92 5.70 15.94
CA ASP A 47 28.12 6.28 14.61
C ASP A 47 29.43 5.76 14.04
N THR A 48 29.39 4.54 13.54
CA THR A 48 30.49 3.90 12.82
C THR A 48 30.37 4.21 11.32
N ALA A 49 31.49 4.23 10.62
CA ALA A 49 31.52 4.37 9.16
C ALA A 49 30.70 3.27 8.48
N GLU A 50 30.74 2.05 9.03
CA GLU A 50 29.95 0.90 8.57
C GLU A 50 28.45 1.16 8.68
N ARG A 51 27.97 1.68 9.81
CA ARG A 51 26.56 2.02 10.00
C ARG A 51 26.10 3.08 9.00
N ALA A 52 26.91 4.11 8.79
CA ALA A 52 26.61 5.15 7.80
C ALA A 52 26.55 4.60 6.37
N ALA A 53 27.48 3.70 6.02
CA ALA A 53 27.49 3.01 4.73
C ALA A 53 26.25 2.13 4.55
N LEU A 54 25.89 1.31 5.55
CA LEU A 54 24.71 0.45 5.53
C LEU A 54 23.40 1.25 5.42
N ILE A 55 23.29 2.39 6.10
CA ILE A 55 22.11 3.27 5.99
C ILE A 55 21.99 3.81 4.55
N LYS A 56 23.11 4.22 3.95
CA LYS A 56 23.14 4.71 2.57
C LYS A 56 22.77 3.61 1.58
N GLU A 57 23.31 2.41 1.75
CA GLU A 57 23.00 1.26 0.91
C GLU A 57 21.53 0.84 1.05
N LEU A 58 21.01 0.76 2.27
CA LEU A 58 19.61 0.45 2.55
C LEU A 58 18.67 1.46 1.88
N ALA A 59 18.99 2.76 1.93
CA ALA A 59 18.23 3.79 1.23
C ALA A 59 18.26 3.60 -0.29
N ALA A 60 19.42 3.25 -0.87
CA ALA A 60 19.54 2.96 -2.30
C ALA A 60 18.74 1.71 -2.72
N LEU A 61 18.83 0.61 -1.95
CA LEU A 61 18.09 -0.62 -2.20
C LEU A 61 16.58 -0.41 -2.10
N ARG A 62 16.10 0.38 -1.13
CA ARG A 62 14.68 0.73 -1.02
C ARG A 62 14.19 1.48 -2.26
N ARG A 63 14.93 2.49 -2.72
CA ARG A 63 14.60 3.22 -3.95
C ARG A 63 14.57 2.31 -5.17
N LYS A 64 15.55 1.41 -5.30
CA LYS A 64 15.59 0.44 -6.41
C LYS A 64 14.41 -0.53 -6.37
N ASN A 65 14.05 -1.02 -5.18
CA ASN A 65 12.89 -1.90 -5.00
C ASN A 65 11.59 -1.21 -5.42
N GLU A 66 11.41 0.06 -5.02
CA GLU A 66 10.24 0.86 -5.39
C GLU A 66 10.16 1.10 -6.90
N GLN A 67 11.29 1.40 -7.54
CA GLN A 67 11.37 1.53 -9.01
C GLN A 67 10.99 0.23 -9.73
N LEU A 68 11.57 -0.90 -9.31
CA LEU A 68 11.28 -2.21 -9.90
C LEU A 68 9.82 -2.62 -9.72
N LYS A 69 9.23 -2.35 -8.55
CA LYS A 69 7.80 -2.60 -8.31
C LYS A 69 6.91 -1.76 -9.21
N ALA A 70 7.24 -0.48 -9.40
CA ALA A 70 6.52 0.39 -10.31
C ALA A 70 6.64 -0.10 -11.77
N GLU A 71 7.81 -0.59 -12.16
CA GLU A 71 8.04 -1.16 -13.49
C GLU A 71 7.26 -2.45 -13.72
N ILE A 72 7.28 -3.39 -12.77
CA ILE A 72 6.47 -4.61 -12.81
C ILE A 72 4.98 -4.26 -12.92
N GLY A 73 4.52 -3.23 -12.18
CA GLY A 73 3.15 -2.74 -12.25
C GLY A 73 2.71 -2.34 -13.67
N LYS A 74 3.62 -1.81 -14.50
CA LYS A 74 3.32 -1.45 -15.90
C LYS A 74 3.03 -2.67 -16.78
N TYR A 75 3.65 -3.80 -16.46
CA TYR A 75 3.54 -5.02 -17.26
C TYR A 75 2.56 -6.04 -16.67
N LYS A 76 1.86 -5.69 -15.59
CA LYS A 76 0.91 -6.59 -14.91
C LYS A 76 -0.24 -7.04 -15.83
N GLU A 77 -0.66 -6.20 -16.75
CA GLU A 77 -1.69 -6.52 -17.75
C GLU A 77 -1.13 -7.30 -18.95
N CYS A 78 0.20 -7.38 -19.07
CA CYS A 78 0.90 -8.15 -20.10
C CYS A 78 1.47 -9.46 -19.56
N ASP A 79 1.03 -9.88 -18.37
CA ASP A 79 1.36 -11.19 -17.82
C ASP A 79 0.87 -12.28 -18.79
N PRO A 80 1.75 -13.15 -19.32
CA PRO A 80 1.36 -14.20 -20.26
C PRO A 80 0.18 -15.03 -19.78
N ASP A 81 0.07 -15.31 -18.48
CA ASP A 81 -1.01 -16.10 -17.92
C ASP A 81 -2.34 -15.35 -17.99
N VAL A 82 -2.35 -14.05 -17.65
CA VAL A 82 -3.54 -13.18 -17.74
C VAL A 82 -3.97 -13.00 -19.20
N VAL A 83 -3.03 -12.84 -20.12
CA VAL A 83 -3.31 -12.73 -21.55
C VAL A 83 -3.92 -14.03 -22.09
N GLU A 84 -3.41 -15.18 -21.66
CA GLU A 84 -3.92 -16.47 -22.10
C GLU A 84 -5.31 -16.77 -21.52
N GLU A 85 -5.59 -16.37 -20.27
CA GLU A 85 -6.93 -16.42 -19.70
C GLU A 85 -7.94 -15.60 -20.52
N ILE A 86 -7.59 -14.37 -20.90
CA ILE A 86 -8.44 -13.52 -21.75
C ILE A 86 -8.67 -14.17 -23.12
N ARG A 87 -7.63 -14.75 -23.74
CA ARG A 87 -7.76 -15.46 -25.02
C ARG A 87 -8.70 -16.65 -24.91
N GLN A 88 -8.59 -17.44 -23.85
CA GLN A 88 -9.46 -18.58 -23.64
C GLN A 88 -10.91 -18.15 -23.40
N ALA A 89 -11.14 -17.07 -22.65
CA ALA A 89 -12.46 -16.49 -22.48
C ALA A 89 -13.05 -15.99 -23.82
N ASN A 90 -12.25 -15.32 -24.64
CA ASN A 90 -12.66 -14.88 -25.98
C ASN A 90 -13.03 -16.05 -26.89
N LYS A 91 -12.28 -17.16 -26.82
CA LYS A 91 -12.60 -18.38 -27.56
C LYS A 91 -13.98 -18.92 -27.18
N VAL A 92 -14.27 -19.04 -25.88
CA VAL A 92 -15.56 -19.51 -25.38
C VAL A 92 -16.69 -18.55 -25.79
N ALA A 93 -16.47 -17.23 -25.69
CA ALA A 93 -17.46 -16.23 -26.08
C ALA A 93 -17.76 -16.30 -27.59
N LYS A 94 -16.73 -16.49 -28.43
CA LYS A 94 -16.87 -16.67 -29.87
C LYS A 94 -17.67 -17.93 -30.21
N GLU A 95 -17.33 -19.06 -29.60
CA GLU A 95 -18.07 -20.32 -29.78
C GLU A 95 -19.54 -20.18 -29.35
N ALA A 96 -19.79 -19.48 -28.24
CA ALA A 96 -21.15 -19.22 -27.76
C ALA A 96 -21.93 -18.30 -28.72
N ALA A 97 -21.31 -17.25 -29.26
CA ALA A 97 -21.92 -16.37 -30.25
C ALA A 97 -22.30 -17.15 -31.51
N ASN A 98 -21.38 -17.94 -32.06
CA ASN A 98 -21.62 -18.76 -33.24
C ASN A 98 -22.72 -19.81 -33.02
N ARG A 99 -22.82 -20.37 -31.82
CA ARG A 99 -23.93 -21.27 -31.45
C ARG A 99 -25.28 -20.56 -31.40
N TRP A 100 -25.32 -19.28 -31.00
CA TRP A 100 -26.55 -18.47 -31.11
C TRP A 100 -26.86 -18.12 -32.57
N THR A 101 -25.85 -17.85 -33.40
CA THR A 101 -26.00 -17.67 -34.85
C THR A 101 -26.65 -18.91 -35.49
N ASP A 102 -26.19 -20.12 -35.16
CA ASP A 102 -26.82 -21.37 -35.60
C ASP A 102 -28.31 -21.43 -35.21
N ASN A 103 -28.61 -21.12 -33.94
CA ASN A 103 -29.98 -21.15 -33.44
C ASN A 103 -30.88 -20.15 -34.18
N ILE A 104 -30.38 -18.95 -34.46
CA ILE A 104 -31.11 -17.92 -35.20
C ILE A 104 -31.41 -18.42 -36.62
N PHE A 105 -30.41 -18.96 -37.33
CA PHE A 105 -30.61 -19.51 -38.66
C PHE A 105 -31.56 -20.71 -38.68
N ALA A 106 -31.48 -21.59 -37.69
CA ALA A 106 -32.39 -22.72 -37.55
C ALA A 106 -33.86 -22.27 -37.37
N VAL A 107 -34.10 -21.28 -36.51
CA VAL A 107 -35.44 -20.72 -36.26
C VAL A 107 -35.96 -20.00 -37.50
N LYS A 108 -35.14 -19.19 -38.18
CA LYS A 108 -35.51 -18.53 -39.45
C LYS A 108 -35.94 -19.56 -40.50
N SER A 109 -35.12 -20.60 -40.71
CA SER A 109 -35.38 -21.67 -41.68
C SER A 109 -36.66 -22.44 -41.35
N TRP A 110 -36.88 -22.75 -40.07
CA TRP A 110 -38.10 -23.41 -39.61
C TRP A 110 -39.34 -22.54 -39.81
N ALA A 111 -39.28 -21.26 -39.45
CA ALA A 111 -40.40 -20.32 -39.57
C ALA A 111 -40.81 -20.12 -41.05
N LYS A 112 -39.82 -19.97 -41.94
CA LYS A 112 -40.02 -19.92 -43.38
C LYS A 112 -40.70 -21.20 -43.90
N ARG A 113 -40.20 -22.37 -43.52
CA ARG A 113 -40.74 -23.66 -43.99
C ARG A 113 -42.13 -23.99 -43.42
N LYS A 114 -42.38 -23.65 -42.16
CA LYS A 114 -43.61 -24.05 -41.45
C LYS A 114 -44.76 -23.07 -41.66
N PHE A 115 -44.48 -21.77 -41.72
CA PHE A 115 -45.50 -20.72 -41.80
C PHE A 115 -45.45 -19.91 -43.11
N GLY A 116 -44.48 -20.16 -43.98
CA GLY A 116 -44.36 -19.44 -45.27
C GLY A 116 -43.90 -17.99 -45.11
N PHE A 117 -43.26 -17.63 -43.99
CA PHE A 117 -42.76 -16.27 -43.79
C PHE A 117 -41.59 -15.94 -44.73
N GLU A 118 -41.56 -14.70 -45.22
CA GLU A 118 -40.41 -14.16 -45.94
C GLU A 118 -39.28 -13.82 -44.97
N GLU A 119 -38.06 -14.28 -45.27
CA GLU A 119 -36.85 -14.02 -44.46
C GLU A 119 -36.64 -12.52 -44.21
N ASN A 120 -36.78 -11.68 -45.25
CA ASN A 120 -36.62 -10.23 -45.14
C ASN A 120 -37.60 -9.58 -44.15
N ARG A 121 -38.80 -10.16 -43.97
CA ARG A 121 -39.76 -9.70 -42.96
C ARG A 121 -39.36 -10.13 -41.56
N ILE A 122 -38.84 -11.34 -41.39
CA ILE A 122 -38.32 -11.83 -40.10
C ILE A 122 -37.15 -10.96 -39.68
N ASP A 123 -36.20 -10.73 -40.58
CA ASP A 123 -34.98 -9.97 -40.30
C ASP A 123 -35.28 -8.53 -39.90
N LYS A 124 -36.15 -7.84 -40.65
CA LYS A 124 -36.61 -6.49 -40.28
C LYS A 124 -37.37 -6.45 -38.96
N SER A 125 -38.15 -7.48 -38.64
CA SER A 125 -38.96 -7.51 -37.42
C SER A 125 -38.13 -7.76 -36.16
N PHE A 126 -37.08 -8.57 -36.27
CA PHE A 126 -36.18 -8.90 -35.15
C PHE A 126 -34.89 -8.09 -35.16
N GLY A 127 -34.70 -7.19 -36.13
CA GLY A 127 -33.52 -6.35 -36.24
C GLY A 127 -32.25 -7.12 -36.59
N ILE A 128 -32.36 -8.18 -37.39
CA ILE A 128 -31.22 -8.98 -37.84
C ILE A 128 -30.55 -8.25 -39.03
N PRO A 129 -29.27 -7.85 -38.91
CA PRO A 129 -28.54 -7.20 -40.00
C PRO A 129 -28.39 -8.08 -41.24
N GLU A 130 -28.23 -7.48 -42.42
CA GLU A 130 -28.01 -8.21 -43.68
C GLU A 130 -26.63 -8.88 -43.74
N ASP A 131 -25.65 -8.33 -43.02
CA ASP A 131 -24.29 -8.83 -42.84
C ASP A 131 -24.15 -9.71 -41.60
N PHE A 132 -25.26 -10.15 -40.99
CA PHE A 132 -25.23 -11.05 -39.84
C PHE A 132 -24.71 -12.43 -40.24
N ASP A 133 -23.52 -12.76 -39.75
CA ASP A 133 -22.85 -14.03 -40.00
C ASP A 133 -22.04 -14.49 -38.78
N TYR A 134 -21.34 -15.61 -38.91
CA TYR A 134 -20.42 -16.12 -37.90
C TYR A 134 -19.28 -15.13 -37.62
N ILE A 135 -18.82 -15.15 -36.37
CA ILE A 135 -17.65 -14.40 -35.93
C ILE A 135 -16.39 -15.24 -36.22
N ASP A 136 -15.41 -14.62 -36.88
CA ASP A 136 -14.07 -15.14 -37.24
C ASP A 136 -13.03 -15.11 -36.11
#